data_AF-A0A7C5K0L4-F1
#
_entry.id   AF-A0A7C5K0L4-F1
#
_cell.length_a   1.000
_cell.length_b   1.000
_cell.length_c   1.000
_cell.angle_alpha   90.00
_cell.angle_beta   90.00
_cell.angle_gamma   90.00
#
_symmetry.space_group_name_H-M   'P 1'
#
loop_
_entity.id
_entity.type
_entity.pdbx_description
1 polymer ?
#
loop_
_entity_poly.entity_id
_entity_poly.type
_entity_poly.pdbx_seq_one_letter_code
_entity_poly.pdbx_strand_id
1 'polypeptide(L)'
;MKKKTTSIFLAALLLAIVFQTNSIRHYYPVLAQGGNVLSAWTGKPPKIDGIIGDEEWSTAAKIDFNITSYNGTIYVMNDGGNLYIAAKITDDDLGTSYDNFDVFMIFFDNDNDGVQEKEDDGLFCFSITGPPYDVFYNVTEPNAWPSDESDGGTADGGHDETSDGVYNYFECFHPLDSADDAHDFSLKIGDIVGFRVGYQDNKTLIGFWPSDGWCHIKIASGNLTLSDNDVYTITGNYYMNGSIIVTENATLVMKDALVTFTQTSSYRFNVTLKGAVGGNPRLIVDNATINTNTYPLPIMLQENSTAYINGMRLAQTPTSA
;
A
#
# COMPACT_ATOMS: atom_id res chain seq x y z
N MET A 1 12.85 83.16 -25.62
CA MET A 1 11.54 83.50 -26.20
C MET A 1 10.73 82.21 -26.35
N LYS A 2 9.54 82.13 -25.70
CA LYS A 2 8.33 81.34 -26.06
C LYS A 2 8.48 79.82 -26.31
N LYS A 3 7.56 78.92 -25.98
CA LYS A 3 6.37 78.80 -25.11
C LYS A 3 6.08 77.28 -25.14
N LYS A 4 5.46 76.78 -24.06
CA LYS A 4 4.97 75.41 -23.85
C LYS A 4 3.98 74.95 -24.94
N THR A 5 3.94 73.63 -25.19
CA THR A 5 2.73 72.75 -25.23
C THR A 5 3.18 71.31 -25.52
N THR A 6 3.17 70.40 -24.53
CA THR A 6 2.08 69.45 -24.18
C THR A 6 1.83 68.38 -25.26
N SER A 7 2.18 67.13 -24.95
CA SER A 7 1.37 65.96 -25.32
C SER A 7 1.53 64.90 -24.22
N ILE A 8 0.41 64.62 -23.58
CA ILE A 8 0.21 63.62 -22.53
C ILE A 8 -0.10 62.30 -23.24
N PHE A 9 0.62 61.23 -22.92
CA PHE A 9 0.04 59.88 -22.98
C PHE A 9 0.40 59.10 -21.73
N LEU A 10 -0.69 58.85 -20.99
CA LEU A 10 -0.93 58.02 -19.84
C LEU A 10 -0.12 56.69 -19.87
N ALA A 11 0.80 56.51 -18.94
CA ALA A 11 1.36 55.20 -18.59
C ALA A 11 0.93 54.86 -17.16
N ALA A 12 -0.30 54.35 -17.03
CA ALA A 12 -0.72 53.64 -15.83
C ALA A 12 0.04 52.32 -15.81
N LEU A 13 1.16 52.28 -15.09
CA LEU A 13 1.85 51.05 -14.75
C LEU A 13 0.98 50.33 -13.71
N LEU A 14 0.01 49.57 -14.21
CA LEU A 14 -0.81 48.66 -13.44
C LEU A 14 0.12 47.60 -12.85
N LEU A 15 0.24 47.60 -11.53
CA LEU A 15 0.88 46.57 -10.73
C LEU A 15 0.06 45.27 -10.89
N ALA A 16 0.29 44.53 -11.97
CA ALA A 16 -0.26 43.19 -12.15
C ALA A 16 0.50 42.24 -11.21
N ILE A 17 0.04 42.16 -9.97
CA ILE A 17 0.30 41.02 -9.11
C ILE A 17 -0.32 39.83 -9.84
N VAL A 18 0.51 39.08 -10.56
CA VAL A 18 0.14 37.76 -11.05
C VAL A 18 0.04 36.88 -9.81
N PHE A 19 -1.15 36.80 -9.23
CA PHE A 19 -1.52 35.62 -8.48
C PHE A 19 -1.52 34.48 -9.49
N GLN A 20 -0.37 33.81 -9.65
CA GLN A 20 -0.39 32.44 -10.12
C GLN A 20 -1.17 31.69 -9.05
N THR A 21 -2.44 31.45 -9.31
CA THR A 21 -3.15 30.39 -8.63
C THR A 21 -2.33 29.14 -8.91
N ASN A 22 -1.51 28.73 -7.94
CA ASN A 22 -1.08 27.36 -7.83
C ASN A 22 -2.35 26.56 -7.61
N SER A 23 -3.06 26.28 -8.70
CA SER A 23 -3.98 25.17 -8.76
C SER A 23 -3.08 23.97 -8.55
N ILE A 24 -2.98 23.51 -7.30
CA ILE A 24 -2.54 22.17 -6.99
C ILE A 24 -3.51 21.29 -7.77
N ARG A 25 -3.11 20.86 -8.97
CA ARG A 25 -3.77 19.74 -9.61
C ARG A 25 -3.43 18.58 -8.70
N HIS A 26 -4.34 18.24 -7.80
CA HIS A 26 -4.37 16.94 -7.18
C HIS A 26 -4.48 15.95 -8.33
N TYR A 27 -3.35 15.38 -8.72
CA TYR A 27 -3.35 14.09 -9.37
C TYR A 27 -3.84 13.14 -8.29
N TYR A 28 -5.15 12.89 -8.28
CA TYR A 28 -5.60 11.64 -7.70
C TYR A 28 -4.87 10.55 -8.49
N PRO A 29 -4.22 9.56 -7.86
CA PRO A 29 -3.99 8.31 -8.56
C PRO A 29 -5.38 7.88 -9.02
N VAL A 30 -5.64 8.05 -10.30
CA VAL A 30 -6.81 7.46 -10.94
C VAL A 30 -6.48 5.99 -10.88
N LEU A 31 -7.19 5.23 -10.05
CA LEU A 31 -7.11 3.78 -10.10
C LEU A 31 -7.34 3.40 -11.56
N ALA A 32 -6.35 2.74 -12.17
CA ALA A 32 -6.32 2.50 -13.61
C ALA A 32 -7.55 1.73 -14.11
N GLN A 33 -8.27 1.04 -13.21
CA GLN A 33 -9.64 0.58 -13.39
C GLN A 33 -10.30 0.44 -12.01
N GLY A 34 -11.64 0.33 -11.94
CA GLY A 34 -12.40 0.27 -10.68
C GLY A 34 -12.24 -1.02 -9.87
N GLY A 35 -11.03 -1.58 -9.77
CA GLY A 35 -10.70 -2.77 -9.00
C GLY A 35 -10.80 -2.56 -7.48
N ASN A 36 -10.92 -3.65 -6.74
CA ASN A 36 -10.90 -3.60 -5.28
C ASN A 36 -9.50 -3.24 -4.78
N VAL A 37 -9.43 -2.34 -3.78
CA VAL A 37 -8.16 -1.95 -3.14
C VAL A 37 -8.04 -2.69 -1.81
N LEU A 38 -7.08 -3.61 -1.71
CA LEU A 38 -6.70 -4.30 -0.49
C LEU A 38 -5.64 -3.49 0.25
N SER A 39 -5.78 -3.38 1.58
CA SER A 39 -4.80 -2.67 2.40
C SER A 39 -4.91 -3.14 3.85
N ALA A 40 -3.82 -3.69 4.38
CA ALA A 40 -3.74 -4.09 5.77
C ALA A 40 -2.29 -4.09 6.24
N TRP A 41 -2.11 -3.80 7.53
CA TRP A 41 -0.81 -3.82 8.19
C TRP A 41 -0.77 -4.91 9.26
N THR A 42 0.37 -5.56 9.41
CA THR A 42 0.66 -6.38 10.58
C THR A 42 1.92 -5.91 11.31
N GLY A 43 1.84 -5.86 12.64
CA GLY A 43 3.04 -5.71 13.50
C GLY A 43 3.65 -7.04 13.91
N LYS A 44 3.03 -8.15 13.50
CA LYS A 44 3.48 -9.53 13.74
C LYS A 44 3.32 -10.27 12.42
N PRO A 45 4.38 -10.29 11.58
CA PRO A 45 4.36 -11.01 10.31
C PRO A 45 3.82 -12.45 10.44
N PRO A 46 3.11 -12.95 9.43
CA PRO A 46 2.69 -14.34 9.41
C PRO A 46 3.92 -15.24 9.33
N LYS A 47 3.80 -16.47 9.84
CA LYS A 47 4.78 -17.48 9.54
C LYS A 47 4.39 -18.08 8.19
N ILE A 48 5.33 -18.10 7.26
CA ILE A 48 5.12 -18.72 5.96
C ILE A 48 5.40 -20.21 6.16
N ASP A 49 4.34 -20.96 6.46
CA ASP A 49 4.39 -22.40 6.69
C ASP A 49 3.28 -23.22 5.99
N GLY A 50 2.62 -22.57 5.03
CA GLY A 50 1.57 -23.11 4.19
C GLY A 50 0.24 -23.24 4.92
N ILE A 51 0.08 -22.62 6.10
CA ILE A 51 -1.13 -22.67 6.92
C ILE A 51 -1.65 -21.25 7.11
N ILE A 52 -2.84 -20.97 6.56
CA ILE A 52 -3.51 -19.68 6.79
C ILE A 52 -4.18 -19.70 8.17
N GLY A 53 -3.40 -19.44 9.22
CA GLY A 53 -3.88 -19.41 10.60
C GLY A 53 -4.77 -18.21 10.92
N ASP A 54 -5.84 -18.46 11.70
CA ASP A 54 -6.82 -17.42 12.10
C ASP A 54 -6.17 -16.25 12.85
N GLU A 55 -5.12 -16.51 13.63
CA GLU A 55 -4.43 -15.47 14.41
C GLU A 55 -3.47 -14.62 13.56
N GLU A 56 -2.66 -15.26 12.71
CA GLU A 56 -1.59 -14.56 11.99
C GLU A 56 -2.13 -13.76 10.80
N TRP A 57 -3.17 -14.27 10.13
CA TRP A 57 -3.87 -13.57 9.04
C TRP A 57 -5.10 -12.79 9.53
N SER A 58 -5.29 -12.65 10.84
CA SER A 58 -6.45 -11.96 11.44
C SER A 58 -6.61 -10.51 10.98
N THR A 59 -5.51 -9.84 10.65
CA THR A 59 -5.50 -8.44 10.25
C THR A 59 -5.52 -8.22 8.74
N ALA A 60 -5.34 -9.29 7.95
CA ALA A 60 -5.23 -9.20 6.51
C ALA A 60 -6.52 -8.68 5.87
N ALA A 61 -6.36 -7.87 4.83
CA ALA A 61 -7.44 -7.56 3.91
C ALA A 61 -7.75 -8.82 3.09
N LYS A 62 -9.04 -9.08 2.86
CA LYS A 62 -9.49 -10.31 2.20
C LYS A 62 -10.40 -10.00 1.04
N ILE A 63 -10.29 -10.81 -0.01
CA ILE A 63 -11.24 -10.80 -1.11
C ILE A 63 -11.45 -12.21 -1.65
N ASP A 64 -12.71 -12.54 -1.90
CA ASP A 64 -13.06 -13.77 -2.59
C ASP A 64 -12.92 -13.57 -4.09
N PHE A 65 -12.40 -14.59 -4.76
CA PHE A 65 -12.21 -14.63 -6.19
C PHE A 65 -12.66 -15.96 -6.76
N ASN A 66 -12.85 -15.98 -8.07
CA ASN A 66 -13.18 -17.19 -8.81
C ASN A 66 -12.34 -17.23 -10.09
N ILE A 67 -11.67 -18.36 -10.30
CA ILE A 67 -10.99 -18.71 -11.55
C ILE A 67 -11.68 -19.97 -12.06
N THR A 68 -12.61 -19.81 -13.00
CA THR A 68 -13.39 -20.92 -13.57
C THR A 68 -14.19 -21.69 -12.50
N SER A 69 -13.89 -22.95 -12.23
CA SER A 69 -14.50 -23.77 -11.17
C SER A 69 -13.83 -23.61 -9.80
N TYR A 70 -12.66 -23.00 -9.72
CA TYR A 70 -11.89 -22.85 -8.48
C TYR A 70 -12.29 -21.54 -7.80
N ASN A 71 -12.83 -21.65 -6.60
CA ASN A 71 -13.12 -20.51 -5.75
C ASN A 71 -11.97 -20.32 -4.79
N GLY A 72 -11.60 -19.09 -4.52
CA GLY A 72 -10.59 -18.84 -3.50
C GLY A 72 -10.82 -17.54 -2.74
N THR A 73 -10.00 -17.37 -1.70
CA THR A 73 -9.91 -16.13 -0.94
C THR A 73 -8.44 -15.73 -0.89
N ILE A 74 -8.16 -14.50 -1.30
CA ILE A 74 -6.84 -13.86 -1.17
C ILE A 74 -6.79 -13.12 0.16
N TYR A 75 -5.64 -13.17 0.82
CA TYR A 75 -5.31 -12.46 2.04
C TYR A 75 -4.09 -11.59 1.76
N VAL A 76 -4.15 -10.30 2.08
CA VAL A 76 -3.03 -9.36 1.88
C VAL A 76 -2.78 -8.56 3.14
N MET A 77 -1.51 -8.41 3.51
CA MET A 77 -1.04 -7.44 4.50
C MET A 77 0.45 -7.12 4.29
N ASN A 78 0.95 -6.05 4.90
CA ASN A 78 2.38 -5.73 4.91
C ASN A 78 2.86 -5.37 6.34
N ASP A 79 4.16 -5.46 6.60
CA ASP A 79 4.79 -5.04 7.88
C ASP A 79 5.76 -3.86 7.72
N GLY A 80 5.81 -3.29 6.52
CA GLY A 80 6.68 -2.17 6.15
C GLY A 80 8.06 -2.58 5.65
N GLY A 81 8.42 -3.86 5.77
CA GLY A 81 9.56 -4.45 5.06
C GLY A 81 9.13 -5.39 3.94
N ASN A 82 8.03 -6.12 4.12
CA ASN A 82 7.54 -7.10 3.17
C ASN A 82 6.04 -6.96 2.92
N LEU A 83 5.63 -7.35 1.72
CA LEU A 83 4.27 -7.69 1.33
C LEU A 83 4.03 -9.17 1.58
N TYR A 84 2.92 -9.50 2.24
CA TYR A 84 2.49 -10.87 2.51
C TYR A 84 1.19 -11.15 1.78
N ILE A 85 1.16 -12.25 1.02
CA ILE A 85 0.00 -12.67 0.24
C ILE A 85 -0.24 -14.15 0.52
N ALA A 86 -1.49 -14.52 0.79
CA ALA A 86 -1.89 -15.91 0.89
C ALA A 86 -3.16 -16.17 0.10
N ALA A 87 -3.34 -17.43 -0.33
CA ALA A 87 -4.52 -17.89 -1.04
C ALA A 87 -5.02 -19.21 -0.46
N LYS A 88 -6.32 -19.24 -0.16
CA LYS A 88 -7.07 -20.46 0.10
C LYS A 88 -7.92 -20.77 -1.13
N ILE A 89 -7.69 -21.89 -1.81
CA ILE A 89 -8.35 -22.23 -3.09
C ILE A 89 -9.05 -23.57 -2.94
N THR A 90 -10.30 -23.68 -3.39
CA THR A 90 -11.03 -24.96 -3.43
C THR A 90 -10.41 -25.86 -4.48
N ASP A 91 -9.67 -26.85 -4.02
CA ASP A 91 -8.98 -27.84 -4.84
C ASP A 91 -8.77 -29.11 -4.01
N ASP A 92 -9.04 -30.28 -4.59
CA ASP A 92 -9.06 -31.54 -3.85
C ASP A 92 -7.71 -32.24 -3.76
N ASP A 93 -6.70 -31.79 -4.52
CA ASP A 93 -5.32 -32.21 -4.38
C ASP A 93 -4.33 -31.06 -4.51
N LEU A 94 -3.18 -31.20 -3.84
CA LEU A 94 -2.03 -30.31 -4.02
C LEU A 94 -0.89 -31.06 -4.72
N GLY A 95 -0.64 -30.64 -5.94
CA GLY A 95 0.51 -31.00 -6.73
C GLY A 95 1.83 -30.47 -6.17
N THR A 96 2.77 -31.36 -5.81
CA THR A 96 4.09 -30.99 -5.25
C THR A 96 5.28 -31.68 -5.95
N SER A 97 5.07 -32.21 -7.17
CA SER A 97 6.14 -32.84 -7.93
C SER A 97 6.25 -32.27 -9.33
N TYR A 98 7.42 -32.41 -9.96
CA TYR A 98 7.70 -31.93 -11.33
C TYR A 98 6.67 -32.37 -12.38
N ASP A 99 5.96 -33.47 -12.13
CA ASP A 99 4.99 -34.04 -13.07
C ASP A 99 3.57 -33.55 -12.84
N ASN A 100 3.25 -32.98 -11.67
CA ASN A 100 1.88 -32.67 -11.29
C ASN A 100 1.70 -31.45 -10.39
N PHE A 101 2.62 -30.48 -10.39
CA PHE A 101 2.59 -29.37 -9.44
C PHE A 101 1.50 -28.32 -9.73
N ASP A 102 1.00 -27.76 -8.63
CA ASP A 102 0.08 -26.63 -8.63
C ASP A 102 0.83 -25.35 -8.33
N VAL A 103 0.33 -24.22 -8.85
CA VAL A 103 0.99 -22.92 -8.68
C VAL A 103 -0.04 -21.86 -8.42
N PHE A 104 0.18 -21.10 -7.35
CA PHE A 104 -0.43 -19.80 -7.19
C PHE A 104 0.52 -18.73 -7.71
N MET A 105 0.10 -18.05 -8.78
CA MET A 105 0.90 -17.01 -9.44
C MET A 105 0.36 -15.65 -9.06
N ILE A 106 1.25 -14.71 -8.75
CA ILE A 106 0.93 -13.32 -8.47
C ILE A 106 1.71 -12.50 -9.49
N PHE A 107 1.03 -11.58 -10.16
CA PHE A 107 1.61 -10.66 -11.12
C PHE A 107 1.34 -9.26 -10.61
N PHE A 108 2.34 -8.40 -10.70
CA PHE A 108 2.24 -7.01 -10.31
C PHE A 108 2.25 -6.10 -11.54
N ASP A 109 1.64 -4.93 -11.36
CA ASP A 109 1.74 -3.77 -12.24
C ASP A 109 2.39 -2.70 -11.37
N ASN A 110 3.68 -2.50 -11.59
CA ASN A 110 4.59 -1.89 -10.62
C ASN A 110 4.28 -0.40 -10.41
N ASP A 111 3.89 0.31 -11.46
CA ASP A 111 3.52 1.72 -11.41
C ASP A 111 2.00 1.96 -11.36
N ASN A 112 1.22 0.87 -11.40
CA ASN A 112 -0.23 0.82 -11.24
C ASN A 112 -0.95 1.70 -12.29
N ASP A 113 -0.46 1.67 -13.54
CA ASP A 113 -1.02 2.39 -14.67
C ASP A 113 -2.07 1.58 -15.47
N GLY A 114 -2.21 0.29 -15.12
CA GLY A 114 -3.16 -0.66 -15.70
C GLY A 114 -2.63 -1.40 -16.91
N VAL A 115 -1.37 -1.22 -17.28
CA VAL A 115 -0.70 -1.86 -18.42
C VAL A 115 0.35 -2.81 -17.88
N GLN A 116 0.41 -4.02 -18.46
CA GLN A 116 1.51 -4.93 -18.20
C GLN A 116 2.71 -4.53 -19.04
N GLU A 117 3.83 -4.18 -18.42
CA GLU A 117 5.01 -3.60 -19.06
C GLU A 117 6.31 -4.29 -18.63
N LYS A 118 7.36 -4.12 -19.45
CA LYS A 118 8.65 -4.72 -19.16
C LYS A 118 9.11 -4.27 -17.76
N GLU A 119 9.64 -5.21 -16.97
CA GLU A 119 10.10 -4.97 -15.58
C GLU A 119 8.96 -4.93 -14.55
N ASP A 120 7.72 -5.24 -14.94
CA ASP A 120 6.68 -5.58 -13.96
C ASP A 120 7.04 -6.85 -13.18
N ASP A 121 6.86 -6.79 -11.88
CA ASP A 121 7.26 -7.84 -10.93
C ASP A 121 6.22 -8.99 -10.90
N GLY A 122 6.60 -10.16 -10.42
CA GLY A 122 5.76 -11.33 -10.28
C GLY A 122 6.36 -12.38 -9.35
N LEU A 123 5.48 -13.14 -8.69
CA LEU A 123 5.87 -14.17 -7.74
C LEU A 123 5.06 -15.44 -7.95
N PHE A 124 5.73 -16.58 -8.17
CA PHE A 124 5.07 -17.88 -8.31
C PHE A 124 5.37 -18.77 -7.09
N CYS A 125 4.31 -19.20 -6.38
CA CYS A 125 4.41 -19.96 -5.13
C CYS A 125 4.05 -21.44 -5.35
N PHE A 126 5.03 -22.35 -5.21
CA PHE A 126 4.86 -23.79 -5.44
C PHE A 126 6.07 -24.67 -5.01
N SER A 127 5.80 -25.84 -4.42
CA SER A 127 6.82 -26.85 -4.07
C SER A 127 7.23 -27.71 -5.27
N ILE A 128 8.19 -27.24 -6.07
CA ILE A 128 9.13 -28.14 -6.78
C ILE A 128 10.58 -27.62 -6.76
N THR A 129 10.76 -26.38 -6.30
CA THR A 129 12.02 -25.62 -6.24
C THR A 129 12.14 -24.95 -4.87
N GLY A 130 13.32 -24.43 -4.52
CA GLY A 130 13.63 -23.89 -3.19
C GLY A 130 12.85 -22.61 -2.84
N PRO A 131 13.49 -21.43 -2.75
CA PRO A 131 12.75 -20.16 -2.60
C PRO A 131 11.73 -19.97 -3.73
N PRO A 132 10.78 -19.01 -3.60
CA PRO A 132 9.82 -18.72 -4.65
C PRO A 132 10.48 -18.47 -5.98
N TYR A 133 9.73 -18.80 -7.02
CA TYR A 133 10.13 -18.44 -8.36
C TYR A 133 9.74 -16.97 -8.57
N ASP A 134 10.67 -16.13 -8.13
CA ASP A 134 10.69 -14.69 -8.32
C ASP A 134 10.97 -14.38 -9.78
N VAL A 135 10.12 -13.54 -10.39
CA VAL A 135 10.07 -13.35 -11.83
C VAL A 135 9.69 -11.92 -12.18
N PHE A 136 10.09 -11.48 -13.37
CA PHE A 136 9.67 -10.20 -13.93
C PHE A 136 9.10 -10.35 -15.34
N TYR A 137 8.31 -9.40 -15.82
CA TYR A 137 7.77 -9.43 -17.15
C TYR A 137 8.82 -8.98 -18.17
N ASN A 138 9.14 -9.87 -19.12
CA ASN A 138 10.06 -9.56 -20.21
C ASN A 138 9.39 -9.69 -21.57
N VAL A 139 9.07 -8.55 -22.19
CA VAL A 139 8.41 -8.47 -23.51
C VAL A 139 9.25 -9.02 -24.68
N THR A 140 10.55 -9.20 -24.50
CA THR A 140 11.45 -9.63 -25.60
C THR A 140 11.47 -11.14 -25.79
N GLU A 141 11.03 -11.88 -24.79
CA GLU A 141 10.87 -13.33 -24.83
C GLU A 141 9.36 -13.64 -24.94
N PRO A 142 8.91 -14.51 -25.87
CA PRO A 142 7.49 -14.76 -26.04
C PRO A 142 6.84 -15.30 -24.76
N ASN A 143 5.96 -14.50 -24.13
CA ASN A 143 5.23 -14.84 -22.89
C ASN A 143 6.12 -15.11 -21.67
N ALA A 144 7.28 -14.45 -21.54
CA ALA A 144 8.23 -14.83 -20.50
C ALA A 144 8.07 -14.03 -19.23
N TRP A 145 7.85 -14.79 -18.17
CA TRP A 145 8.17 -14.45 -16.79
C TRP A 145 9.43 -15.25 -16.42
N PRO A 146 10.62 -14.90 -16.95
CA PRO A 146 11.85 -15.53 -16.53
C PRO A 146 12.11 -15.23 -15.07
N SER A 147 12.83 -16.13 -14.38
CA SER A 147 13.32 -15.79 -13.04
C SER A 147 14.35 -14.69 -13.08
N ASP A 148 14.38 -13.83 -12.08
CA ASP A 148 15.32 -12.69 -12.03
C ASP A 148 16.76 -13.17 -12.03
N GLU A 149 17.06 -14.25 -11.29
CA GLU A 149 18.38 -14.90 -11.29
C GLU A 149 18.85 -15.32 -12.69
N SER A 150 17.91 -15.64 -13.60
CA SER A 150 18.25 -16.02 -14.97
C SER A 150 18.63 -14.84 -15.87
N ASP A 151 18.24 -13.62 -15.48
CA ASP A 151 18.65 -12.35 -16.10
C ASP A 151 19.72 -11.60 -15.27
N GLY A 152 20.22 -12.22 -14.19
CA GLY A 152 21.31 -11.70 -13.36
C GLY A 152 20.85 -10.89 -12.14
N GLY A 153 19.56 -10.95 -11.81
CA GLY A 153 18.94 -10.42 -10.60
C GLY A 153 19.08 -11.32 -9.37
N THR A 154 18.25 -11.09 -8.36
CA THR A 154 18.17 -11.88 -7.12
C THR A 154 16.82 -12.58 -6.99
N ALA A 155 16.80 -13.75 -6.34
CA ALA A 155 15.54 -14.37 -5.93
C ALA A 155 15.18 -13.85 -4.54
N ASP A 156 14.14 -13.03 -4.47
CA ASP A 156 13.61 -12.38 -3.30
C ASP A 156 12.31 -13.04 -2.79
N GLY A 157 12.03 -12.85 -1.52
CA GLY A 157 10.82 -13.39 -0.89
C GLY A 157 10.89 -14.82 -0.35
N GLY A 158 9.72 -15.44 -0.19
CA GLY A 158 9.54 -16.81 0.31
C GLY A 158 8.12 -17.33 0.08
N HIS A 159 7.95 -18.66 0.08
CA HIS A 159 6.62 -19.30 0.12
C HIS A 159 6.61 -20.58 0.95
N ASP A 160 5.41 -21.06 1.24
CA ASP A 160 5.13 -22.44 1.66
C ASP A 160 3.66 -22.77 1.33
N GLU A 161 3.34 -24.05 1.20
CA GLU A 161 2.01 -24.51 0.77
C GLU A 161 1.61 -25.84 1.39
N THR A 162 0.32 -25.99 1.69
CA THR A 162 -0.26 -27.24 2.18
C THR A 162 -1.65 -27.46 1.62
N SER A 163 -2.23 -28.63 1.89
CA SER A 163 -3.61 -28.96 1.53
C SER A 163 -4.28 -29.78 2.64
N ASP A 164 -5.59 -29.61 2.76
CA ASP A 164 -6.44 -30.42 3.63
C ASP A 164 -7.32 -31.42 2.84
N GLY A 165 -7.11 -31.54 1.52
CA GLY A 165 -7.89 -32.38 0.60
C GLY A 165 -9.23 -31.79 0.18
N VAL A 166 -9.51 -30.53 0.56
CA VAL A 166 -10.65 -29.72 0.10
C VAL A 166 -10.18 -28.36 -0.38
N TYR A 167 -9.13 -27.84 0.25
CA TYR A 167 -8.48 -26.60 -0.11
C TYR A 167 -6.97 -26.78 -0.21
N ASN A 168 -6.40 -26.08 -1.18
CA ASN A 168 -4.98 -25.76 -1.23
C ASN A 168 -4.75 -24.40 -0.57
N TYR A 169 -3.65 -24.32 0.18
CA TYR A 169 -3.22 -23.16 0.93
C TYR A 169 -1.85 -22.76 0.44
N PHE A 170 -1.72 -21.52 -0.04
CA PHE A 170 -0.46 -20.93 -0.43
C PHE A 170 -0.20 -19.72 0.46
N GLU A 171 1.01 -19.59 0.98
CA GLU A 171 1.49 -18.40 1.67
C GLU A 171 2.77 -17.93 1.00
N CYS A 172 2.87 -16.64 0.72
CA CYS A 172 4.04 -16.04 0.09
C CYS A 172 4.36 -14.68 0.71
N PHE A 173 5.62 -14.28 0.61
CA PHE A 173 6.03 -12.91 0.87
C PHE A 173 7.02 -12.42 -0.18
N HIS A 174 7.04 -11.11 -0.37
CA HIS A 174 7.98 -10.40 -1.23
C HIS A 174 8.47 -9.14 -0.48
N PRO A 175 9.77 -8.80 -0.49
CA PRO A 175 10.23 -7.51 0.03
C PRO A 175 9.49 -6.36 -0.63
N LEU A 176 9.22 -5.27 0.11
CA LEU A 176 8.60 -4.09 -0.49
C LEU A 176 9.58 -3.31 -1.38
N ASP A 177 10.87 -3.43 -1.09
CA ASP A 177 11.96 -2.69 -1.73
C ASP A 177 13.22 -3.54 -1.59
N SER A 178 13.50 -4.37 -2.60
CA SER A 178 14.73 -5.17 -2.68
C SER A 178 15.90 -4.30 -3.18
N ALA A 179 17.06 -4.90 -3.45
CA ALA A 179 18.15 -4.18 -4.12
C ALA A 179 18.11 -4.34 -5.65
N ASP A 180 17.15 -5.09 -6.18
CA ASP A 180 17.05 -5.48 -7.58
C ASP A 180 16.03 -4.63 -8.35
N ASP A 181 16.25 -3.31 -8.34
CA ASP A 181 15.39 -2.31 -9.00
C ASP A 181 15.16 -2.54 -10.52
N ALA A 182 15.88 -3.49 -11.13
CA ALA A 182 15.74 -3.82 -12.55
C ALA A 182 14.67 -4.87 -12.84
N HIS A 183 14.26 -5.63 -11.83
CA HIS A 183 13.30 -6.73 -11.93
C HIS A 183 12.12 -6.54 -10.98
N ASP A 184 12.37 -5.94 -9.80
CA ASP A 184 11.38 -5.85 -8.73
C ASP A 184 10.77 -4.46 -8.63
N PHE A 185 9.59 -4.37 -8.02
CA PHE A 185 9.08 -3.08 -7.58
C PHE A 185 9.88 -2.50 -6.40
N SER A 186 9.81 -1.17 -6.24
CA SER A 186 10.33 -0.44 -5.07
C SER A 186 9.20 0.36 -4.39
N LEU A 187 8.38 -0.33 -3.60
CA LEU A 187 7.18 0.21 -2.97
C LEU A 187 7.44 0.78 -1.58
N LYS A 188 6.75 1.87 -1.26
CA LYS A 188 6.78 2.53 0.05
C LYS A 188 5.39 2.60 0.64
N ILE A 189 5.35 2.86 1.95
CA ILE A 189 4.11 3.10 2.67
C ILE A 189 3.26 4.16 1.96
N GLY A 190 2.03 3.80 1.61
CA GLY A 190 1.08 4.65 0.92
C GLY A 190 1.01 4.44 -0.59
N ASP A 191 2.01 3.81 -1.20
CA ASP A 191 2.01 3.46 -2.61
C ASP A 191 0.94 2.42 -2.93
N ILE A 192 0.56 2.36 -4.19
CA ILE A 192 -0.43 1.42 -4.72
C ILE A 192 0.25 0.65 -5.85
N VAL A 193 0.22 -0.67 -5.77
CA VAL A 193 0.67 -1.59 -6.81
C VAL A 193 -0.56 -2.30 -7.39
N GLY A 194 -0.60 -2.47 -8.71
CA GLY A 194 -1.60 -3.30 -9.36
C GLY A 194 -1.28 -4.77 -9.11
N PHE A 195 -2.30 -5.62 -8.99
CA PHE A 195 -2.06 -7.06 -8.92
C PHE A 195 -3.13 -7.88 -9.64
N ARG A 196 -2.69 -9.01 -10.15
CA ARG A 196 -3.51 -10.06 -10.74
C ARG A 196 -2.97 -11.40 -10.27
N VAL A 197 -3.84 -12.39 -10.14
CA VAL A 197 -3.45 -13.75 -9.76
C VAL A 197 -3.77 -14.75 -10.85
N GLY A 198 -2.96 -15.80 -10.94
CA GLY A 198 -3.19 -16.97 -11.76
C GLY A 198 -3.24 -18.23 -10.91
N TYR A 199 -3.93 -19.26 -11.41
CA TYR A 199 -3.88 -20.58 -10.80
C TYR A 199 -3.56 -21.64 -11.84
N GLN A 200 -2.68 -22.56 -11.46
CA GLN A 200 -2.32 -23.75 -12.21
C GLN A 200 -2.63 -24.96 -11.34
N ASP A 201 -3.32 -25.94 -11.92
CA ASP A 201 -3.59 -27.23 -11.32
C ASP A 201 -2.97 -28.31 -12.22
N ASN A 202 -2.11 -29.14 -11.63
CA ASN A 202 -1.48 -30.28 -12.28
C ASN A 202 -0.79 -29.89 -13.60
N LYS A 203 0.01 -28.81 -13.53
CA LYS A 203 0.74 -28.21 -14.67
C LYS A 203 -0.12 -27.59 -15.77
N THR A 204 -1.43 -27.43 -15.52
CA THR A 204 -2.36 -26.83 -16.47
C THR A 204 -2.81 -25.47 -15.96
N LEU A 205 -2.46 -24.40 -16.69
CA LEU A 205 -2.95 -23.06 -16.40
C LEU A 205 -4.48 -23.05 -16.50
N ILE A 206 -5.14 -22.79 -15.37
CA ILE A 206 -6.60 -22.76 -15.28
C ILE A 206 -7.13 -21.40 -15.71
N GLY A 207 -6.47 -20.32 -15.30
CA GLY A 207 -6.83 -18.97 -15.69
C GLY A 207 -6.33 -17.93 -14.70
N PHE A 208 -6.94 -16.74 -14.77
CA PHE A 208 -6.52 -15.58 -14.00
C PHE A 208 -7.71 -14.85 -13.37
N TRP A 209 -7.45 -14.17 -12.26
CA TRP A 209 -8.37 -13.23 -11.63
C TRP A 209 -7.65 -11.92 -11.24
N PRO A 210 -8.24 -10.74 -11.51
CA PRO A 210 -9.42 -10.57 -12.36
C PRO A 210 -9.14 -11.06 -13.79
N SER A 211 -10.20 -11.44 -14.51
CA SER A 211 -10.05 -11.95 -15.88
C SER A 211 -9.64 -10.86 -16.86
N ASP A 212 -9.92 -9.59 -16.52
CA ASP A 212 -9.54 -8.38 -17.23
C ASP A 212 -9.10 -7.31 -16.20
N GLY A 213 -8.11 -6.51 -16.56
CA GLY A 213 -7.54 -5.48 -15.70
C GLY A 213 -6.81 -6.00 -14.46
N TRP A 214 -6.80 -5.15 -13.43
CA TRP A 214 -6.04 -5.34 -12.19
C TRP A 214 -6.90 -5.08 -10.95
N CYS A 215 -6.61 -5.78 -9.86
CA CYS A 215 -6.96 -5.30 -8.52
C CYS A 215 -5.79 -4.49 -7.96
N HIS A 216 -5.94 -3.91 -6.77
CA HIS A 216 -4.92 -3.02 -6.22
C HIS A 216 -4.55 -3.39 -4.79
N ILE A 217 -3.26 -3.31 -4.47
CA ILE A 217 -2.75 -3.37 -3.10
C ILE A 217 -2.22 -2.00 -2.74
N LYS A 218 -2.73 -1.43 -1.66
CA LYS A 218 -2.17 -0.22 -1.06
C LYS A 218 -1.32 -0.57 0.15
N ILE A 219 -0.04 -0.21 0.11
CA ILE A 219 0.91 -0.48 1.19
C ILE A 219 0.50 0.30 2.43
N ALA A 220 0.04 -0.42 3.46
CA ALA A 220 -0.50 0.15 4.69
C ALA A 220 0.64 0.58 5.62
N SER A 221 0.31 1.42 6.61
CA SER A 221 1.23 1.79 7.69
C SER A 221 0.77 1.25 9.05
N GLY A 222 1.72 0.94 9.92
CA GLY A 222 1.48 0.60 11.32
C GLY A 222 1.43 1.81 12.26
N ASN A 223 1.98 1.63 13.47
CA ASN A 223 2.19 2.74 14.39
C ASN A 223 3.22 3.71 13.81
N LEU A 224 2.94 5.01 13.85
CA LEU A 224 3.90 6.06 13.54
C LEU A 224 4.51 6.58 14.85
N THR A 225 5.80 6.37 15.07
CA THR A 225 6.51 6.91 16.25
C THR A 225 7.56 7.92 15.81
N LEU A 226 7.48 9.14 16.35
CA LEU A 226 8.43 10.23 16.11
C LEU A 226 9.14 10.59 17.42
N SER A 227 10.45 10.83 17.39
CA SER A 227 11.26 11.11 18.58
C SER A 227 12.32 12.18 18.30
N ASP A 228 13.17 12.47 19.29
CA ASP A 228 14.24 13.46 19.23
C ASP A 228 13.73 14.82 18.71
N ASN A 229 14.24 15.27 17.57
CA ASN A 229 13.86 16.52 16.92
C ASN A 229 13.17 16.28 15.57
N ASP A 230 12.61 15.08 15.36
CA ASP A 230 12.00 14.69 14.10
C ASP A 230 10.88 15.65 13.70
N VAL A 231 10.86 16.06 12.45
CA VAL A 231 9.73 16.79 11.86
C VAL A 231 9.19 15.94 10.71
N TYR A 232 8.01 15.36 10.91
CA TYR A 232 7.36 14.52 9.91
C TYR A 232 6.12 15.22 9.39
N THR A 233 5.97 15.27 8.06
CA THR A 233 4.83 15.92 7.41
C THR A 233 4.02 14.90 6.64
N ILE A 234 2.76 14.73 7.01
CA ILE A 234 1.76 13.98 6.25
C ILE A 234 1.02 14.95 5.32
N THR A 235 1.01 14.63 4.03
CA THR A 235 0.25 15.32 2.98
C THR A 235 -0.57 14.32 2.16
N GLY A 236 -1.68 14.76 1.55
CA GLY A 236 -2.48 13.88 0.70
C GLY A 236 -3.19 12.76 1.46
N ASN A 237 -3.44 11.62 0.81
CA ASN A 237 -4.17 10.50 1.41
C ASN A 237 -3.24 9.57 2.17
N TYR A 238 -3.44 9.44 3.49
CA TYR A 238 -2.60 8.64 4.37
C TYR A 238 -3.47 7.65 5.15
N TYR A 239 -3.17 6.35 5.07
CA TYR A 239 -3.94 5.28 5.69
C TYR A 239 -3.14 4.67 6.83
N MET A 240 -3.75 4.61 8.00
CA MET A 240 -3.10 4.26 9.26
C MET A 240 -3.79 3.07 9.90
N ASN A 241 -3.05 1.99 10.11
CA ASN A 241 -3.48 0.84 10.89
C ASN A 241 -2.67 0.76 12.19
N GLY A 242 -2.63 1.88 12.91
CA GLY A 242 -1.86 2.01 14.14
C GLY A 242 -2.11 3.35 14.84
N SER A 243 -1.46 3.52 15.98
CA SER A 243 -1.42 4.76 16.74
C SER A 243 -0.31 5.68 16.23
N ILE A 244 -0.48 6.99 16.42
CA ILE A 244 0.61 7.96 16.28
C ILE A 244 1.15 8.28 17.67
N ILE A 245 2.46 8.19 17.85
CA ILE A 245 3.15 8.53 19.08
C ILE A 245 4.23 9.56 18.74
N VAL A 246 4.12 10.77 19.30
CA VAL A 246 5.12 11.83 19.12
C VAL A 246 5.76 12.10 20.48
N THR A 247 7.08 11.97 20.56
CA THR A 247 7.81 12.13 21.82
C THR A 247 8.91 13.17 21.76
N GLU A 248 9.50 13.48 22.92
CA GLU A 248 10.67 14.33 23.06
C GLU A 248 10.44 15.76 22.51
N ASN A 249 11.09 16.16 21.42
CA ASN A 249 10.89 17.45 20.76
C ASN A 249 10.34 17.32 19.33
N ALA A 250 9.84 16.13 18.99
CA ALA A 250 9.35 15.82 17.66
C ALA A 250 8.07 16.58 17.31
N THR A 251 7.85 16.78 16.02
CA THR A 251 6.73 17.52 15.45
C THR A 251 6.08 16.72 14.33
N LEU A 252 4.81 16.37 14.51
CA LEU A 252 3.97 15.88 13.43
C LEU A 252 3.22 17.04 12.80
N VAL A 253 3.32 17.17 11.49
CA VAL A 253 2.55 18.12 10.68
C VAL A 253 1.59 17.33 9.80
N MET A 254 0.30 17.58 9.90
CA MET A 254 -0.72 17.09 8.97
C MET A 254 -1.19 18.27 8.13
N LYS A 255 -0.80 18.32 6.86
CA LYS A 255 -1.06 19.45 5.99
C LYS A 255 -1.76 19.00 4.71
N ASP A 256 -2.91 19.58 4.39
CA ASP A 256 -3.68 19.25 3.18
C ASP A 256 -3.87 17.71 3.04
N ALA A 257 -4.13 17.06 4.17
CA ALA A 257 -4.09 15.60 4.29
C ALA A 257 -5.47 15.00 4.61
N LEU A 258 -5.73 13.80 4.11
CA LEU A 258 -6.79 12.92 4.58
C LEU A 258 -6.13 11.74 5.29
N VAL A 259 -6.11 11.76 6.62
CA VAL A 259 -5.59 10.69 7.46
C VAL A 259 -6.73 9.76 7.85
N THR A 260 -6.72 8.53 7.34
CA THR A 260 -7.76 7.53 7.57
C THR A 260 -7.24 6.42 8.48
N PHE A 261 -7.79 6.30 9.69
CA PHE A 261 -7.51 5.21 10.60
C PHE A 261 -8.39 4.00 10.28
N THR A 262 -7.77 2.84 10.02
CA THR A 262 -8.44 1.59 9.64
C THR A 262 -9.00 0.82 10.84
N GLN A 263 -9.20 1.48 11.98
CA GLN A 263 -9.71 0.84 13.19
C GLN A 263 -11.11 0.24 12.98
N THR A 264 -11.32 -0.93 13.58
CA THR A 264 -12.57 -1.70 13.53
C THR A 264 -13.29 -1.75 14.88
N SER A 265 -12.78 -1.02 15.88
CA SER A 265 -13.36 -0.91 17.21
C SER A 265 -12.96 0.41 17.88
N SER A 266 -13.80 0.86 18.82
CA SER A 266 -13.57 2.10 19.58
C SER A 266 -12.25 2.06 20.34
N TYR A 267 -11.48 3.15 20.26
CA TYR A 267 -10.22 3.33 21.01
C TYR A 267 -9.12 2.32 20.67
N ARG A 268 -9.22 1.59 19.55
CA ARG A 268 -8.18 0.66 19.09
C ARG A 268 -6.85 1.39 18.85
N PHE A 269 -6.91 2.58 18.27
CA PHE A 269 -5.74 3.44 18.03
C PHE A 269 -5.86 4.76 18.78
N ASN A 270 -4.78 5.54 18.80
CA ASN A 270 -4.74 6.86 19.39
C ASN A 270 -3.70 7.75 18.70
N VAL A 271 -3.78 9.05 18.96
CA VAL A 271 -2.68 10.00 18.71
C VAL A 271 -2.19 10.47 20.07
N THR A 272 -0.96 10.13 20.45
CA THR A 272 -0.39 10.46 21.76
C THR A 272 0.85 11.32 21.61
N LEU A 273 0.87 12.45 22.31
CA LEU A 273 2.04 13.32 22.46
C LEU A 273 2.53 13.21 23.92
N LYS A 274 3.74 12.71 24.16
CA LYS A 274 4.25 12.41 25.52
C LYS A 274 5.77 12.45 25.64
N GLY A 275 6.33 12.30 26.85
CA GLY A 275 7.76 12.05 27.05
C GLY A 275 8.63 13.23 26.65
N ALA A 276 8.26 14.42 27.08
CA ALA A 276 8.84 15.69 26.67
C ALA A 276 10.08 16.09 27.48
N VAL A 277 10.99 15.15 27.77
CA VAL A 277 12.15 15.40 28.63
C VAL A 277 13.05 16.46 28.00
N GLY A 278 12.88 17.73 28.41
CA GLY A 278 13.58 18.89 27.84
C GLY A 278 13.10 19.34 26.45
N GLY A 279 12.04 18.74 25.89
CA GLY A 279 11.51 19.02 24.56
C GLY A 279 10.08 19.54 24.55
N ASN A 280 9.49 19.65 23.37
CA ASN A 280 8.07 19.97 23.16
C ASN A 280 7.50 19.11 22.03
N PRO A 281 6.83 17.98 22.33
CA PRO A 281 6.13 17.20 21.30
C PRO A 281 5.00 18.04 20.72
N ARG A 282 4.92 18.10 19.39
CA ARG A 282 4.01 18.99 18.67
C ARG A 282 3.14 18.25 17.65
N LEU A 283 1.86 18.61 17.62
CA LEU A 283 0.94 18.26 16.56
C LEU A 283 0.48 19.54 15.87
N ILE A 284 0.76 19.68 14.58
CA ILE A 284 0.32 20.79 13.75
C ILE A 284 -0.63 20.22 12.71
N VAL A 285 -1.88 20.68 12.70
CA VAL A 285 -2.89 20.29 11.72
C VAL A 285 -3.27 21.54 10.94
N ASP A 286 -3.07 21.52 9.62
CA ASP A 286 -3.41 22.62 8.72
C ASP A 286 -4.19 22.08 7.51
N ASN A 287 -5.50 22.37 7.48
CA ASN A 287 -6.41 21.92 6.41
C ASN A 287 -6.39 20.39 6.17
N ALA A 288 -6.40 19.61 7.26
CA ALA A 288 -6.45 18.15 7.17
C ALA A 288 -7.79 17.57 7.66
N THR A 289 -8.10 16.35 7.22
CA THR A 289 -9.23 15.55 7.68
C THR A 289 -8.70 14.31 8.39
N ILE A 290 -9.19 14.05 9.61
CA ILE A 290 -9.01 12.76 10.27
C ILE A 290 -10.30 11.96 10.12
N ASN A 291 -10.23 10.82 9.45
CA ASN A 291 -11.30 9.86 9.30
C ASN A 291 -11.02 8.65 10.21
N THR A 292 -11.99 8.30 11.05
CA THR A 292 -11.82 7.25 12.08
C THR A 292 -12.71 6.03 11.86
N ASN A 293 -13.29 5.90 10.66
CA ASN A 293 -14.21 4.82 10.30
C ASN A 293 -15.32 4.62 11.33
N THR A 294 -15.92 5.72 11.83
CA THR A 294 -17.00 5.78 12.84
C THR A 294 -16.61 5.47 14.29
N TYR A 295 -15.44 4.89 14.52
CA TYR A 295 -14.97 4.58 15.86
C TYR A 295 -14.27 5.79 16.50
N PRO A 296 -14.45 6.05 17.80
CA PRO A 296 -13.70 7.10 18.50
C PRO A 296 -12.18 6.89 18.43
N LEU A 297 -11.44 7.97 18.18
CA LEU A 297 -9.97 8.03 18.23
C LEU A 297 -9.55 9.12 19.24
N PRO A 298 -8.92 8.77 20.36
CA PRO A 298 -8.45 9.74 21.33
C PRO A 298 -7.18 10.43 20.83
N ILE A 299 -7.13 11.76 21.00
CA ILE A 299 -5.92 12.57 20.88
C ILE A 299 -5.51 12.97 22.30
N MET A 300 -4.34 12.51 22.74
CA MET A 300 -3.84 12.66 24.10
C MET A 300 -2.61 13.57 24.10
N LEU A 301 -2.74 14.72 24.76
CA LEU A 301 -1.64 15.65 25.01
C LEU A 301 -1.17 15.47 26.45
N GLN A 302 0.06 15.00 26.65
CA GLN A 302 0.66 14.81 27.96
C GLN A 302 1.78 15.83 28.20
N GLU A 303 2.07 16.10 29.47
CA GLU A 303 3.17 16.97 29.90
C GLU A 303 3.09 18.38 29.26
N ASN A 304 4.17 18.85 28.64
CA ASN A 304 4.22 20.17 28.00
C ASN A 304 3.90 20.12 26.49
N SER A 305 3.37 19.00 25.98
CA SER A 305 3.05 18.86 24.55
C SER A 305 2.04 19.90 24.08
N THR A 306 2.12 20.25 22.79
CA THR A 306 1.24 21.26 22.20
C THR A 306 0.59 20.76 20.91
N ALA A 307 -0.63 21.22 20.66
CA ALA A 307 -1.33 21.01 19.41
C ALA A 307 -1.80 22.35 18.84
N TYR A 308 -1.52 22.58 17.57
CA TYR A 308 -2.06 23.68 16.78
C TYR A 308 -2.98 23.09 15.71
N ILE A 309 -4.27 23.41 15.76
CA ILE A 309 -5.27 22.83 14.86
C ILE A 309 -5.96 23.96 14.11
N ASN A 310 -5.71 24.05 12.81
CA ASN A 310 -6.29 25.02 11.89
C ASN A 310 -6.99 24.29 10.73
N GLY A 311 -8.29 24.56 10.53
CA GLY A 311 -9.04 24.00 9.41
C GLY A 311 -9.27 22.49 9.45
N MET A 312 -9.12 21.83 10.60
CA MET A 312 -9.33 20.38 10.71
C MET A 312 -10.80 20.00 10.51
N ARG A 313 -11.04 18.92 9.78
CA ARG A 313 -12.36 18.26 9.67
C ARG A 313 -12.30 16.88 10.31
N LEU A 314 -13.35 16.51 11.03
CA LEU A 314 -13.56 15.16 11.52
C LEU A 314 -14.62 14.52 10.62
N ALA A 315 -14.27 13.42 9.95
CA ALA A 315 -15.19 12.69 9.11
C ALA A 315 -15.57 11.35 9.75
N GLN A 316 -16.86 11.02 9.70
CA GLN A 316 -17.36 9.68 9.96
C GLN A 316 -17.90 9.14 8.64
N THR A 317 -17.43 7.98 8.20
CA THR A 317 -18.05 7.25 7.10
C THR A 317 -19.44 6.81 7.56
N PRO A 318 -20.56 7.21 6.94
CA PRO A 318 -21.87 6.75 7.38
C PRO A 318 -21.94 5.21 7.26
N THR A 319 -22.25 4.52 8.36
CA THR A 319 -22.57 3.09 8.31
C THR A 319 -23.83 2.91 7.47
N SER A 320 -23.77 2.11 6.42
CA SER A 320 -24.97 1.57 5.77
C SER A 320 -25.80 0.84 6.84
N ALA A 321 -27.00 1.35 7.09
CA ALA A 321 -27.99 0.72 7.98
C ALA A 321 -28.60 -0.53 7.34
#